data_AF-A0A392U2E7-F1
#
_entry.id   AF-A0A392U2E7-F1
#
_cell.length_a   1.000
_cell.length_b   1.000
_cell.length_c   1.000
_cell.angle_alpha   90.00
_cell.angle_beta   90.00
_cell.angle_gamma   90.00
#
_symmetry.space_group_name_H-M   'P 1'
#
loop_
_entity.id
_entity.type
_entity.pdbx_description
1 polymer ?
#
loop_
_entity_poly.entity_id
_entity_poly.type
_entity_poly.pdbx_seq_one_letter_code
_entity_poly.pdbx_strand_id
1 'polypeptide(L)' 'MWGVDILGPFLVSTAQVKWIIVAVDYFTKWVEAEPLSSISAEQ' A
#
# COMPACT_ATOMS: atom_id res chain seq x y z
N MET A 1 4.36 -17.43 3.34
CA MET A 1 3.14 -16.85 2.74
C MET A 1 3.16 -15.38 3.10
N TRP A 2 2.88 -14.49 2.16
CA TRP A 2 2.80 -13.05 2.41
C TRP A 2 1.36 -12.58 2.13
N GLY A 3 0.92 -11.53 2.80
CA GLY A 3 -0.34 -10.84 2.53
C GLY A 3 -0.06 -9.46 1.96
N VAL A 4 -0.86 -9.02 1.00
CA VAL A 4 -0.78 -7.66 0.44
C VAL A 4 -2.17 -7.03 0.51
N ASP A 5 -2.22 -5.77 0.95
CA ASP A 5 -3.44 -4.96 1.01
C ASP A 5 -3.15 -3.53 0.53
N ILE A 6 -4.19 -2.82 0.08
CA ILE A 6 -4.09 -1.43 -0.34
C ILE A 6 -5.09 -0.58 0.46
N LEU A 7 -4.56 0.43 1.14
CA LEU A 7 -5.34 1.34 1.98
C LEU A 7 -5.51 2.70 1.29
N GLY A 8 -6.74 3.23 1.32
CA GLY A 8 -7.06 4.58 0.85
C GLY A 8 -8.45 4.68 0.19
N PRO A 9 -8.78 5.84 -0.42
CA PRO A 9 -7.92 7.01 -0.62
C PRO A 9 -7.86 7.94 0.61
N PHE A 10 -6.67 8.40 0.95
CA PHE A 10 -6.41 9.39 1.99
C PHE A 10 -6.47 10.83 1.45
N LEU A 11 -6.47 11.82 2.35
CA LEU A 11 -6.26 13.22 1.97
C LEU A 11 -4.94 13.34 1.20
N VAL A 12 -4.99 14.01 0.06
CA VAL A 12 -3.84 14.18 -0.83
C VAL A 12 -2.75 14.95 -0.09
N SER A 13 -1.63 14.30 0.17
CA SER A 13 -0.45 14.95 0.74
C SER A 13 0.19 15.91 -0.26
N THR A 14 1.13 16.74 0.18
CA THR A 14 1.93 17.61 -0.69
C THR A 14 2.64 16.84 -1.82
N ALA A 15 2.89 15.55 -1.62
CA ALA A 15 3.52 14.65 -2.59
C ALA A 15 2.52 13.99 -3.56
N GLN A 16 1.24 14.37 -3.55
CA GLN A 16 0.15 13.78 -4.34
C GLN A 16 -0.09 12.27 -4.11
N VAL A 17 0.50 11.73 -3.05
CA VAL A 17 0.24 10.36 -2.58
C VAL A 17 -1.09 10.35 -1.86
N LYS A 18 -1.93 9.37 -2.21
CA LYS A 18 -3.26 9.17 -1.61
C LYS A 18 -3.54 7.72 -1.22
N TRP A 19 -2.62 6.81 -1.47
CA TRP A 19 -2.76 5.39 -1.14
C TRP A 19 -1.50 4.86 -0.48
N ILE A 20 -1.64 3.74 0.21
CA ILE A 20 -0.50 2.98 0.77
C ILE A 20 -0.71 1.51 0.41
N ILE A 21 0.33 0.88 -0.13
CA ILE A 21 0.38 -0.58 -0.25
C ILE A 21 1.06 -1.14 0.99
N VAL A 22 0.50 -2.20 1.56
CA VAL A 22 1.02 -2.85 2.76
C VAL A 22 1.32 -4.31 2.43
N ALA A 23 2.56 -4.73 2.65
CA ALA A 23 2.99 -6.11 2.56
C ALA A 23 3.27 -6.66 3.96
N VAL A 24 2.74 -7.84 4.27
CA VAL A 24 2.93 -8.52 5.55
C VAL A 24 3.56 -9.88 5.30
N ASP A 25 4.75 -10.10 5.85
CA ASP A 25 5.34 -11.43 5.92
C ASP A 25 4.81 -12.18 7.14
N TYR A 26 4.02 -13.23 6.92
CA TYR A 26 3.42 -13.99 8.01
C TYR A 26 4.43 -14.77 8.85
N PHE A 27 5.59 -15.12 8.32
CA PHE A 27 6.60 -15.91 9.02
C PHE A 27 7.35 -15.08 10.05
N THR A 28 7.81 -13.91 9.61
CA THR A 28 8.58 -13.01 10.46
C THR A 28 7.73 -11.96 11.15
N LYS A 29 6.46 -11.84 10.76
CA LYS A 29 5.54 -10.76 11.18
C LYS A 29 6.03 -9.36 10.80
N TRP A 30 6.95 -9.25 9.85
CA TRP A 30 7.36 -7.95 9.31
C TRP A 30 6.27 -7.34 8.44
N VAL A 31 6.13 -6.03 8.57
CA VAL A 31 5.20 -5.20 7.79
C VAL A 31 6.01 -4.14 7.07
N GLU A 32 5.78 -4.02 5.76
CA GLU A 32 6.34 -2.98 4.92
C GLU A 32 5.19 -2.19 4.29
N ALA A 33 5.27 -0.86 4.34
CA ALA A 33 4.23 0.04 3.87
C ALA A 33 4.83 1.12 2.97
N GLU A 34 4.35 1.21 1.72
CA GLU A 34 4.86 2.16 0.74
C GLU A 34 3.77 3.08 0.18
N PRO A 35 4.07 4.38 -0.01
CA PRO A 35 3.13 5.34 -0.57
C PRO A 35 2.91 5.16 -2.08
N LEU A 36 1.65 5.25 -2.53
CA LEU A 36 1.27 5.22 -3.95
C LEU A 36 0.46 6.46 -4.37
N SER A 37 0.80 7.02 -5.53
CA SER A 37 0.07 8.14 -6.16
C SER A 37 -1.11 7.69 -7.02
N SER A 38 -1.03 6.50 -7.61
CA SER A 38 -2.07 5.91 -8.46
C SER A 38 -2.18 4.40 -8.28
N ILE A 39 -3.36 3.84 -8.53
CA ILE A 39 -3.62 2.40 -8.59
C ILE A 39 -4.29 2.12 -9.93
N SER A 40 -3.87 1.08 -10.62
CA SER A 40 -4.51 0.54 -11.82
C SER A 40 -4.63 -0.97 -11.69
N ALA A 41 -5.72 -1.52 -12.19
CA ALA A 41 -5.86 -2.96 -12.39
C ALA A 41 -5.70 -3.23 -13.90
N GLU A 42 -4.82 -4.15 -14.24
CA GLU A 42 -4.76 -4.71 -15.58
C GLU A 42 -5.86 -5.77 -15.68
N GLN A 43 -6.71 -5.65 -16.71
CA GLN A 43 -7.79 -6.61 -16.99
C GLN A 43 -7.34 -7.67 -17.99
#